data_AF-A0A013WKM9-F1
#
_entry.id   AF-A0A013WKM9-F1
#
_cell.length_a   1.000
_cell.length_b   1.000
_cell.length_c   1.000
_cell.angle_alpha   90.00
_cell.angle_beta   90.00
_cell.angle_gamma   90.00
#
_symmetry.space_group_name_H-M   'P 1'
#
loop_
_entity.id
_entity.type
_entity.pdbx_description
1 polymer ?
#
loop_
_entity_poly.entity_id
_entity_poly.type
_entity_poly.pdbx_seq_one_letter_code
_entity_poly.pdbx_strand_id
1 'polypeptide(L)'
;MARSFTGRREERRVTIQKRRHDMAQIYPPDRRIDMCRRLVAMRRTIGEAIGYRLCPSPVWDMLLDLYLAQYEKREVYLFSLYTAAPDIPQSTAHRKIAEMEKRGLVTRDIPRPDGRRVAISMTAQGLAIVDRLLDRIIELWEGGKS
;
A
#
# COMPACT_ATOMS: atom_id res chain seq x y z
N MET A 1 17.76 24.94 -45.09
CA MET A 1 18.30 24.04 -44.06
C MET A 1 17.93 24.56 -42.68
N ALA A 2 16.79 24.16 -42.12
CA ALA A 2 16.42 24.50 -40.75
C ALA A 2 15.63 23.33 -40.16
N ARG A 3 16.32 22.47 -39.39
CA ARG A 3 15.67 21.45 -38.57
C ARG A 3 16.36 21.39 -37.21
N SER A 4 15.52 21.32 -36.18
CA SER A 4 15.81 20.67 -34.89
C SER A 4 16.54 21.48 -33.81
N PHE A 5 15.92 22.54 -33.30
CA PHE A 5 16.28 23.10 -31.97
C PHE A 5 15.21 22.87 -30.89
N THR A 6 13.98 22.52 -31.27
CA THR A 6 12.84 22.30 -30.36
C THR A 6 12.76 20.89 -29.76
N GLY A 7 13.23 19.84 -30.45
CA GLY A 7 13.12 18.45 -29.96
C GLY A 7 13.98 18.13 -28.72
N ARG A 8 15.17 18.73 -28.61
CA ARG A 8 16.16 18.37 -27.57
C ARG A 8 15.81 18.90 -26.16
N ARG A 9 14.95 19.93 -26.06
CA ARG A 9 14.45 20.47 -24.78
C ARG A 9 13.24 19.68 -24.25
N GLU A 10 12.37 19.22 -25.16
CA GLU A 10 11.24 18.33 -24.84
C GLU A 10 11.75 16.97 -24.35
N GLU A 11 12.71 16.37 -25.07
CA GLU A 11 13.33 15.08 -24.71
C GLU A 11 14.06 15.12 -23.37
N ARG A 12 14.70 16.23 -23.01
CA ARG A 12 15.34 16.39 -21.69
C ARG A 12 14.32 16.52 -20.56
N ARG A 13 13.21 17.22 -20.77
CA ARG A 13 12.10 17.30 -19.80
C ARG A 13 11.44 15.94 -19.60
N VAL A 14 11.17 15.22 -20.67
CA VAL A 14 10.64 13.85 -20.63
C VAL A 14 11.64 12.91 -19.95
N THR A 15 12.94 13.01 -20.23
CA THR A 15 13.99 12.20 -19.59
C THR A 15 14.13 12.48 -18.09
N ILE A 16 14.02 13.75 -17.67
CA ILE A 16 14.05 14.13 -16.24
C ILE A 16 12.78 13.66 -15.54
N GLN A 17 11.61 13.78 -16.17
CA GLN A 17 10.34 13.32 -15.62
C GLN A 17 10.28 11.78 -15.52
N LYS A 18 10.82 11.08 -16.51
CA LYS A 18 10.92 9.61 -16.57
C LYS A 18 11.94 9.08 -15.56
N ARG A 19 13.11 9.72 -15.41
CA ARG A 19 14.06 9.42 -14.33
C ARG A 19 13.47 9.64 -12.94
N ARG A 20 12.65 10.68 -12.72
CA ARG A 20 11.96 10.91 -11.44
C ARG A 20 10.87 9.87 -11.15
N HIS A 21 10.29 9.27 -12.18
CA HIS A 21 9.31 8.19 -12.06
C HIS A 21 9.98 6.83 -11.83
N ASP A 22 11.13 6.59 -12.48
CA ASP A 22 11.93 5.37 -12.30
C ASP A 22 12.68 5.35 -10.94
N MET A 23 12.93 6.50 -10.32
CA MET A 23 13.45 6.59 -8.94
C MET A 23 12.39 6.30 -7.86
N ALA A 24 11.12 6.07 -8.23
CA ALA A 24 10.02 5.94 -7.26
C ALA A 24 9.81 4.51 -6.74
N GLN A 25 10.59 3.53 -7.19
CA GLN A 25 10.60 2.15 -6.70
C GLN A 25 12.04 1.62 -6.65
N ILE A 26 12.72 1.90 -5.54
CA ILE A 26 14.16 1.64 -5.35
C ILE A 26 14.43 0.13 -5.20
N TYR A 27 13.52 -0.58 -4.52
CA TYR A 27 13.66 -2.01 -4.27
C TYR A 27 12.72 -2.86 -5.14
N PRO A 28 13.14 -4.06 -5.56
CA PRO A 28 12.28 -4.97 -6.30
C PRO A 28 11.08 -5.43 -5.45
N PRO A 29 9.96 -5.85 -6.07
CA PRO A 29 8.75 -6.26 -5.35
C PRO A 29 9.02 -7.28 -4.24
N ASP A 30 9.85 -8.29 -4.47
CA ASP A 30 10.15 -9.32 -3.46
C ASP A 30 10.73 -8.73 -2.17
N ARG A 31 11.60 -7.72 -2.28
CA ARG A 31 12.17 -7.02 -1.11
C ARG A 31 11.10 -6.22 -0.36
N ARG A 32 10.18 -5.57 -1.09
CA ARG A 32 9.04 -4.84 -0.49
C ARG A 32 8.06 -5.80 0.18
N ILE A 33 7.75 -6.94 -0.45
CA ILE A 33 6.89 -7.99 0.11
C ILE A 33 7.50 -8.55 1.40
N ASP A 34 8.80 -8.85 1.41
CA ASP A 34 9.48 -9.33 2.61
C ASP A 34 9.47 -8.30 3.74
N MET A 35 9.68 -7.02 3.42
CA MET A 35 9.56 -5.95 4.40
C MET A 35 8.12 -5.83 4.91
N CYS A 36 7.12 -5.89 4.03
CA CYS A 36 5.71 -5.87 4.38
C CYS A 36 5.36 -6.99 5.37
N ARG A 37 5.83 -8.23 5.13
CA ARG A 37 5.66 -9.37 6.05
C ARG A 37 6.30 -9.10 7.42
N ARG A 38 7.50 -8.52 7.46
CA ARG A 38 8.18 -8.15 8.72
C ARG A 38 7.39 -7.12 9.50
N LEU A 39 6.80 -6.13 8.83
CA LEU A 39 6.00 -5.08 9.47
C LEU A 39 4.69 -5.65 10.05
N VAL A 40 4.02 -6.55 9.32
CA VAL A 40 2.85 -7.29 9.85
C VAL A 40 3.24 -8.12 11.07
N ALA A 41 4.36 -8.85 11.02
CA ALA A 41 4.84 -9.64 12.14
C ALA A 41 5.18 -8.77 13.37
N MET A 42 5.89 -7.65 13.16
CA MET A 42 6.21 -6.68 14.20
C MET A 42 4.94 -6.12 14.86
N ARG A 43 3.94 -5.74 14.05
CA ARG A 43 2.65 -5.24 14.53
C ARG A 43 1.93 -6.26 15.42
N ARG A 44 1.97 -7.53 15.01
CA ARG A 44 1.42 -8.66 15.77
C ARG A 44 2.14 -8.84 17.10
N THR A 45 3.48 -8.88 17.09
CA THR A 45 4.29 -9.01 18.32
C THR A 45 4.01 -7.87 19.31
N ILE A 46 3.92 -6.62 18.85
CA ILE A 46 3.55 -5.47 19.70
C ILE A 46 2.13 -5.65 20.25
N GLY A 47 1.17 -6.03 19.41
CA GLY A 47 -0.21 -6.23 19.81
C GLY A 47 -0.40 -7.35 20.83
N GLU A 48 0.33 -8.45 20.70
CA GLU A 48 0.33 -9.57 21.66
C GLU A 48 0.98 -9.17 23.00
N ALA A 49 2.02 -8.34 22.97
CA ALA A 49 2.75 -7.94 24.17
C ALA A 49 2.04 -6.87 25.01
N ILE A 50 1.48 -5.83 24.38
CA ILE A 50 0.90 -4.68 25.09
C ILE A 50 -0.58 -4.41 24.75
N GLY A 51 -1.19 -5.22 23.89
CA GLY A 51 -2.58 -5.05 23.46
C GLY A 51 -2.72 -4.14 22.23
N TYR A 52 -3.55 -4.56 21.26
CA TYR A 52 -3.69 -3.87 19.98
C TYR A 52 -4.28 -2.46 20.09
N ARG A 53 -5.08 -2.21 21.14
CA ARG A 53 -5.67 -0.88 21.43
C ARG A 53 -4.66 0.15 21.92
N LEU A 54 -3.54 -0.26 22.51
CA LEU A 54 -2.50 0.67 22.98
C LEU A 54 -1.58 1.15 21.84
N CYS A 55 -1.61 0.48 20.69
CA CYS A 55 -0.89 0.89 19.48
C CYS A 55 -1.80 0.81 18.24
N PRO A 56 -2.84 1.64 18.14
CA PRO A 56 -3.84 1.53 17.07
C PRO A 56 -3.29 2.08 15.75
N SER A 57 -3.22 1.23 14.72
CA SER A 57 -2.89 1.66 13.35
C SER A 57 -3.74 0.95 12.27
N PRO A 58 -5.08 1.03 12.36
CA PRO A 58 -5.96 0.17 11.57
C PRO A 58 -5.87 0.39 10.05
N VAL A 59 -5.70 1.64 9.61
CA VAL A 59 -5.52 1.94 8.16
C VAL A 59 -4.23 1.31 7.65
N TRP A 60 -3.17 1.36 8.45
CA TRP A 60 -1.89 0.78 8.09
C TRP A 60 -1.97 -0.74 8.01
N ASP A 61 -2.54 -1.35 9.05
CA ASP A 61 -2.72 -2.80 9.14
C ASP A 61 -3.54 -3.33 7.93
N MET A 62 -4.61 -2.63 7.54
CA MET A 62 -5.40 -2.94 6.33
C MET A 62 -4.62 -2.77 5.03
N LEU A 63 -3.84 -1.69 4.90
CA LEU A 63 -3.02 -1.46 3.69
C LEU A 63 -1.95 -2.54 3.53
N LEU A 64 -1.33 -3.00 4.61
CA LEU A 64 -0.35 -4.09 4.57
C LEU A 64 -0.99 -5.43 4.15
N ASP A 65 -2.17 -5.77 4.69
CA ASP A 65 -2.88 -7.00 4.27
C ASP A 65 -3.29 -6.94 2.80
N LEU A 66 -3.86 -5.81 2.35
CA LEU A 66 -4.21 -5.61 0.93
C LEU A 66 -2.98 -5.68 0.01
N TYR A 67 -1.84 -5.14 0.47
CA TYR A 67 -0.59 -5.19 -0.28
C TYR A 67 -0.13 -6.63 -0.48
N LEU A 68 -0.07 -7.44 0.58
CA LEU A 68 0.30 -8.86 0.47
C LEU A 68 -0.69 -9.64 -0.39
N ALA A 69 -1.99 -9.41 -0.19
CA ALA A 69 -3.03 -10.09 -0.94
C ALA A 69 -2.93 -9.86 -2.46
N GLN A 70 -2.54 -8.65 -2.89
CA GLN A 70 -2.29 -8.32 -4.29
C GLN A 70 -1.25 -9.24 -4.93
N TYR A 71 -0.12 -9.48 -4.25
CA TYR A 71 0.95 -10.34 -4.76
C TYR A 71 0.66 -11.83 -4.58
N GLU A 72 -0.14 -12.19 -3.58
CA GLU A 72 -0.65 -13.56 -3.36
C GLU A 72 -1.81 -13.94 -4.30
N LYS A 73 -2.32 -13.00 -5.11
CA LYS A 73 -3.54 -13.15 -5.92
C LYS A 73 -4.73 -13.61 -5.09
N ARG A 74 -4.82 -13.10 -3.86
CA ARG A 74 -5.85 -13.41 -2.87
C ARG A 74 -6.89 -12.29 -2.87
N GLU A 75 -8.17 -12.65 -2.97
CA GLU A 75 -9.26 -11.70 -2.76
C GLU A 75 -9.38 -11.35 -1.27
N VAL A 76 -9.55 -10.06 -0.97
CA VAL A 76 -9.82 -9.57 0.38
C VAL A 76 -11.24 -9.03 0.44
N TYR A 77 -12.02 -9.49 1.40
CA TYR A 77 -13.38 -9.04 1.60
C TYR A 77 -13.47 -8.01 2.72
N LEU A 78 -14.49 -7.15 2.66
CA LEU A 78 -14.75 -6.12 3.66
C LEU A 78 -14.71 -6.65 5.11
N PHE A 79 -15.32 -7.83 5.33
CA PHE A 79 -15.33 -8.46 6.66
C PHE A 79 -13.98 -9.04 7.08
N SER A 80 -13.14 -9.51 6.14
CA SER A 80 -11.82 -10.04 6.50
C SER A 80 -10.85 -8.92 6.89
N LEU A 81 -11.04 -7.69 6.40
CA LEU A 81 -10.26 -6.53 6.84
C LEU A 81 -10.50 -6.17 8.32
N TYR A 82 -11.64 -6.57 8.90
CA TYR A 82 -11.85 -6.44 10.35
C TYR A 82 -10.90 -7.31 11.15
N THR A 83 -10.60 -8.50 10.63
CA THR A 83 -9.65 -9.40 11.27
C THR A 83 -8.21 -8.93 11.06
N ALA A 84 -7.93 -8.27 9.93
CA ALA A 84 -6.61 -7.68 9.66
C ALA A 84 -6.27 -6.48 10.55
N ALA A 85 -7.27 -5.74 11.05
CA ALA A 85 -7.11 -4.62 11.97
C ALA A 85 -7.70 -4.97 13.36
N PRO A 86 -6.91 -5.51 14.29
CA PRO A 86 -7.45 -6.06 15.54
C PRO A 86 -8.06 -4.97 16.45
N ASP A 87 -9.08 -5.35 17.20
CA ASP A 87 -9.74 -4.55 18.24
C ASP A 87 -10.45 -3.26 17.80
N ILE A 88 -10.79 -3.09 16.51
CA ILE A 88 -11.63 -1.98 16.05
C ILE A 88 -13.10 -2.39 15.88
N PRO A 89 -14.08 -1.55 16.30
CA PRO A 89 -15.48 -1.78 15.98
C PRO A 89 -15.74 -1.76 14.47
N GLN A 90 -16.69 -2.57 13.99
CA GLN A 90 -17.04 -2.66 12.55
C GLN A 90 -17.40 -1.30 11.93
N SER A 91 -18.17 -0.46 12.65
CA SER A 91 -18.51 0.89 12.19
C SER A 91 -17.28 1.78 11.99
N THR A 92 -16.23 1.58 12.80
CA THR A 92 -14.95 2.28 12.66
C THR A 92 -14.19 1.80 11.43
N ALA A 93 -14.15 0.49 11.21
CA ALA A 93 -13.51 -0.09 10.03
C ALA A 93 -14.18 0.36 8.72
N HIS A 94 -15.52 0.34 8.65
CA HIS A 94 -16.28 0.91 7.52
C HIS A 94 -15.91 2.37 7.24
N ARG A 95 -15.86 3.22 8.28
CA ARG A 95 -15.47 4.62 8.14
C ARG A 95 -14.04 4.77 7.62
N LYS A 96 -13.11 3.92 8.07
CA LYS A 96 -11.72 3.93 7.60
C LYS A 96 -11.58 3.49 6.15
N ILE A 97 -12.33 2.48 5.72
CA ILE A 97 -12.36 2.06 4.33
C ILE A 97 -12.94 3.17 3.45
N ALA A 98 -14.06 3.78 3.83
CA ALA A 98 -14.62 4.93 3.11
C ALA A 98 -13.64 6.12 3.04
N GLU A 99 -12.86 6.37 4.09
CA GLU A 99 -11.80 7.38 4.09
C GLU A 99 -10.68 7.04 3.09
N MET A 100 -10.24 5.77 3.04
CA MET A 100 -9.25 5.30 2.07
C MET A 100 -9.77 5.36 0.63
N GLU A 101 -11.03 5.00 0.39
CA GLU A 101 -11.69 5.11 -0.92
C GLU A 101 -11.76 6.56 -1.38
N LYS A 102 -12.18 7.48 -0.50
CA LYS A 102 -12.23 8.92 -0.81
C LYS A 102 -10.86 9.48 -1.18
N ARG A 103 -9.79 8.92 -0.61
CA ARG A 103 -8.40 9.28 -0.91
C ARG A 103 -7.84 8.55 -2.14
N GLY A 104 -8.62 7.66 -2.77
CA GLY A 104 -8.21 6.88 -3.93
C GLY A 104 -7.19 5.79 -3.61
N LEU A 105 -7.08 5.33 -2.35
CA LEU A 105 -6.11 4.30 -1.94
C LEU A 105 -6.63 2.88 -2.20
N VAL A 106 -7.93 2.68 -2.01
CA VAL A 106 -8.61 1.39 -2.20
C VAL A 106 -9.88 1.59 -3.00
N THR A 107 -10.41 0.51 -3.54
CA THR A 107 -11.70 0.45 -4.22
C THR A 107 -12.49 -0.74 -3.70
N ARG A 108 -13.81 -0.61 -3.66
CA ARG A 108 -14.74 -1.70 -3.41
C ARG A 108 -15.38 -2.17 -4.70
N ASP A 109 -15.45 -3.48 -4.88
CA ASP A 109 -16.24 -4.05 -5.95
C ASP A 109 -17.74 -3.97 -5.61
N ILE A 110 -18.55 -3.85 -6.65
CA ILE A 110 -20.01 -3.93 -6.52
C ILE A 110 -20.37 -5.37 -6.12
N PRO A 111 -21.26 -5.58 -5.12
CA PRO A 111 -21.73 -6.91 -4.76
C PRO A 111 -22.22 -7.66 -6.01
N ARG A 112 -21.70 -8.86 -6.26
CA ARG A 112 -22.20 -9.68 -7.36
C ARG A 112 -23.62 -10.18 -6.99
N PRO A 113 -24.51 -10.35 -7.99
CA PRO A 113 -25.87 -10.84 -7.77
C PRO A 113 -25.94 -12.23 -7.11
N ASP A 114 -24.85 -13.00 -7.13
CA ASP A 114 -24.74 -14.35 -6.56
C ASP A 114 -24.46 -14.37 -5.04
N GLY A 115 -24.58 -13.23 -4.36
CA GLY A 115 -24.38 -13.13 -2.91
C GLY A 115 -22.91 -13.11 -2.49
N ARG A 116 -21.96 -12.93 -3.43
CA ARG A 116 -20.55 -12.74 -3.08
C ARG A 116 -20.35 -11.45 -2.29
N ARG A 117 -19.47 -11.56 -1.28
CA ARG A 117 -19.11 -10.50 -0.33
C ARG A 117 -18.47 -9.31 -1.07
N VAL A 118 -18.56 -8.13 -0.48
CA VAL A 118 -17.89 -6.91 -0.98
C VAL A 118 -16.39 -7.12 -0.93
N ALA A 119 -15.74 -7.24 -2.10
CA ALA A 119 -14.29 -7.31 -2.21
C ALA A 119 -13.69 -5.91 -2.14
N ILE A 120 -12.52 -5.81 -1.50
CA ILE A 120 -11.75 -4.57 -1.40
C ILE A 120 -10.39 -4.83 -2.04
N SER A 121 -10.00 -3.94 -2.93
CA SER A 121 -8.75 -4.03 -3.68
C SER A 121 -7.97 -2.72 -3.55
N MET A 122 -6.65 -2.80 -3.57
CA MET A 122 -5.80 -1.61 -3.61
C MET A 122 -5.85 -1.00 -5.01
N THR A 123 -5.96 0.33 -5.11
CA THR A 123 -5.86 0.99 -6.41
C THR A 123 -4.40 1.04 -6.88
N ALA A 124 -4.17 1.34 -8.16
CA ALA A 124 -2.82 1.60 -8.65
C ALA A 124 -2.12 2.76 -7.90
N GLN A 125 -2.89 3.77 -7.48
CA GLN A 125 -2.37 4.87 -6.67
C GLN A 125 -1.99 4.41 -5.25
N GLY A 126 -2.85 3.63 -4.62
CA GLY A 126 -2.58 3.04 -3.31
C GLY A 126 -1.32 2.18 -3.33
N LEU A 127 -1.18 1.34 -4.35
CA LEU A 127 -0.02 0.47 -4.53
C LEU A 127 1.27 1.30 -4.67
N ALA A 128 1.27 2.31 -5.53
CA ALA A 128 2.43 3.19 -5.71
C ALA A 128 2.80 3.97 -4.44
N ILE A 129 1.83 4.30 -3.58
CA ILE A 129 2.09 4.95 -2.28
C ILE A 129 2.73 3.95 -1.31
N VAL A 130 2.18 2.75 -1.19
CA VAL A 130 2.73 1.72 -0.29
C VAL A 130 4.11 1.27 -0.74
N ASP A 131 4.35 1.16 -2.05
CA ASP A 131 5.67 0.87 -2.62
C ASP A 131 6.73 1.86 -2.15
N ARG A 132 6.47 3.17 -2.33
CA ARG A 132 7.38 4.23 -1.88
C ARG A 132 7.58 4.24 -0.38
N LEU A 133 6.53 3.94 0.38
CA LEU A 133 6.59 3.86 1.83
C LEU A 133 7.49 2.70 2.27
N LEU A 134 7.33 1.52 1.67
CA LEU A 134 8.16 0.35 1.96
C LEU A 134 9.61 0.59 1.57
N ASP A 135 9.89 1.22 0.43
CA ASP A 135 11.26 1.61 0.07
C ASP A 135 11.89 2.49 1.14
N ARG A 136 11.17 3.52 1.60
CA ARG A 136 11.65 4.42 2.66
C ARG A 136 11.88 3.69 3.98
N ILE A 137 11.03 2.71 4.31
CA ILE A 137 11.21 1.89 5.51
C ILE A 137 12.45 0.99 5.36
N ILE A 138 12.68 0.39 4.20
CA ILE A 138 13.89 -0.41 3.94
C ILE A 138 15.14 0.47 4.10
N GLU A 139 15.15 1.69 3.55
CA GLU A 139 16.25 2.65 3.74
C GLU A 139 16.51 2.95 5.22
N LEU A 140 15.45 3.14 6.02
CA LEU A 140 15.60 3.40 7.47
C LEU A 140 16.23 2.22 8.21
N TRP A 141 15.90 1.00 7.81
CA TRP A 141 16.43 -0.23 8.42
C TRP A 141 17.86 -0.53 7.97
N GLU A 142 18.22 -0.18 6.73
CA GLU A 142 19.57 -0.40 6.18
C GLU A 142 20.53 0.74 6.53
N GLY A 143 20.03 1.98 6.62
CA GLY A 143 20.79 3.17 6.98
C GLY A 143 21.18 3.26 8.46
N GLY A 144 20.58 2.43 9.32
CA GLY A 144 20.99 2.25 10.72
C GLY A 144 22.26 1.42 10.93
N LYS A 145 22.94 1.00 9.85
CA LYS A 145 24.23 0.27 9.90
C LYS A 145 25.46 1.20 9.87
N SER A 146 25.34 2.42 10.39
CA SER A 146 26.49 3.32 10.61
C SER A 146 27.01 3.23 12.04
#